data_AF-A0A972LI54-F1
#
_entry.id   AF-A0A972LI54-F1
#
_cell.length_a   1.000
_cell.length_b   1.000
_cell.length_c   1.000
_cell.angle_alpha   90.00
_cell.angle_beta   90.00
_cell.angle_gamma   90.00
#
_symmetry.space_group_name_H-M   'P 1'
#
loop_
_entity.id
_entity.type
_entity.pdbx_description
1 polymer ?
#
loop_
_entity_poly.entity_id
_entity_poly.type
_entity_poly.pdbx_seq_one_letter_code
_entity_poly.pdbx_strand_id
1 'polypeptide(L)' 'MKKTPLYEMHVKHGAKQVPFSGWEMPLSYSGVTDEHSAVRNAAGLFDVSHMGRFE' A
#
# COMPACT_ATOMS: atom_id res chain seq x y z
N MET A 1 0.32 1.75 15.68
CA MET A 1 -0.05 0.74 14.66
C MET A 1 1.20 0.08 14.15
N LYS A 2 1.13 -1.17 13.67
CA LYS A 2 2.28 -1.85 13.06
C LYS A 2 2.61 -1.19 11.71
N LYS A 3 3.88 -1.23 11.30
CA LYS A 3 4.37 -0.63 10.06
C LYS A 3 5.09 -1.71 9.24
N THR A 4 4.87 -1.72 7.93
CA THR A 4 5.62 -2.61 7.03
C THR A 4 7.05 -2.10 6.85
N PRO A 5 7.99 -2.94 6.37
CA PRO A 5 9.35 -2.49 6.04
C PRO A 5 9.39 -1.36 5.00
N LEU A 6 8.33 -1.19 4.22
CA LEU A 6 8.22 -0.17 3.17
C LEU A 6 7.48 1.10 3.62
N TYR A 7 7.12 1.23 4.90
CA TYR A 7 6.35 2.37 5.42
C TYR A 7 6.96 3.75 5.05
N GLU A 8 8.26 3.93 5.26
CA GLU A 8 8.93 5.21 4.97
C GLU A 8 8.89 5.55 3.46
N MET A 9 8.91 4.52 2.59
CA MET A 9 8.73 4.71 1.15
C MET A 9 7.32 5.21 0.85
N HIS A 10 6.30 4.66 1.50
CA HIS A 10 4.92 5.08 1.30
C HIS A 10 4.70 6.55 1.72
N VAL A 11 5.25 6.94 2.88
CA VAL A 11 5.19 8.33 3.36
C VAL A 11 5.92 9.27 2.41
N LYS A 12 7.13 8.91 1.97
CA LYS A 12 7.92 9.72 1.02
C LYS A 12 7.21 9.94 -0.31
N HIS A 13 6.42 8.98 -0.79
CA HIS A 13 5.66 9.09 -2.04
C HIS A 13 4.25 9.68 -1.83
N GLY A 14 3.95 10.25 -0.67
CA GLY A 14 2.71 10.97 -0.42
C GLY A 14 1.48 10.07 -0.28
N ALA A 15 1.66 8.78 0.03
CA ALA A 15 0.54 7.86 0.17
C ALA A 15 -0.38 8.27 1.33
N LYS A 16 -1.69 8.20 1.10
CA LYS A 16 -2.70 8.39 2.15
C LYS A 16 -2.70 7.17 3.07
N GLN A 17 -2.07 7.29 4.23
CA GLN A 17 -2.01 6.22 5.23
C GLN A 17 -3.37 6.04 5.94
N VAL A 18 -3.78 4.78 6.12
CA VAL A 18 -5.00 4.42 6.84
C VAL A 18 -4.77 3.25 7.78
N PRO A 19 -5.60 3.14 8.84
CA PRO A 19 -5.59 1.96 9.68
C PRO A 19 -6.23 0.76 8.98
N PHE A 20 -5.47 -0.33 8.81
CA PHE A 20 -5.96 -1.58 8.24
C PHE A 20 -5.45 -2.79 9.03
N SER A 21 -6.35 -3.54 9.68
CA SER A 21 -6.01 -4.75 10.45
C SER A 21 -4.87 -4.55 11.47
N GLY A 22 -4.80 -3.36 12.09
CA GLY A 22 -3.74 -3.00 13.04
C GLY A 22 -2.42 -2.53 12.39
N TRP A 23 -2.35 -2.44 11.06
CA TRP A 23 -1.22 -1.92 10.28
C TRP A 23 -1.52 -0.56 9.66
N GLU A 24 -0.51 0.30 9.62
CA GLU A 24 -0.55 1.56 8.89
C GLU A 24 -0.19 1.30 7.42
N MET A 25 -1.20 1.36 6.54
CA MET A 25 -1.09 0.94 5.14
C MET A 25 -1.49 2.07 4.17
N PRO A 26 -0.89 2.13 2.97
CA PRO A 26 -1.28 3.10 1.96
C PRO A 26 -2.65 2.75 1.34
N LEU A 27 -3.64 3.64 1.46
CA LEU A 27 -4.93 3.53 0.78
C LEU A 27 -4.82 3.86 -0.71
N SER A 28 -4.06 4.91 -1.03
CA SER A 28 -3.81 5.38 -2.40
C SER A 28 -2.64 6.37 -2.41
N TYR A 29 -1.94 6.48 -3.54
CA TYR A 29 -0.89 7.45 -3.86
C TYR A 29 -1.41 8.54 -4.81
N SER A 30 -2.04 8.14 -5.93
CA SER A 30 -2.61 9.07 -6.93
C SER A 30 -4.14 9.05 -6.94
N GLY A 31 -4.75 7.99 -6.41
CA GLY A 31 -6.20 7.83 -6.30
C GLY A 31 -6.63 6.45 -6.73
N VAL A 32 -7.71 5.93 -6.11
CA VAL A 32 -8.15 4.54 -6.31
C VAL A 32 -8.48 4.24 -7.77
N THR A 33 -9.12 5.17 -8.49
CA THR A 33 -9.45 5.00 -9.92
C THR A 33 -8.20 4.96 -10.80
N ASP A 34 -7.24 5.83 -10.54
CA ASP A 34 -6.01 5.92 -11.35
C ASP A 34 -5.13 4.70 -11.13
N GLU A 35 -4.99 4.25 -9.88
CA GLU A 35 -4.25 3.03 -9.54
C GLU A 35 -4.95 1.78 -10.08
N HIS A 36 -6.29 1.74 -10.06
CA HIS A 36 -7.05 0.67 -10.72
C HIS A 36 -6.78 0.64 -12.23
N SER A 37 -6.81 1.80 -12.88
CA SER A 37 -6.51 1.93 -14.31
C SER A 37 -5.09 1.48 -14.63
N ALA A 38 -4.10 1.85 -13.82
CA ALA A 38 -2.71 1.42 -13.97
C ALA A 38 -2.58 -0.11 -13.93
N VAL A 39 -3.25 -0.78 -12.99
CA VAL A 39 -3.27 -2.24 -12.90
C VAL A 39 -3.92 -2.88 -14.12
N ARG A 40 -5.02 -2.30 -14.63
CA ARG A 40 -5.78 -2.88 -15.74
C ARG A 40 -5.09 -2.70 -17.09
N ASN A 41 -4.41 -1.58 -17.27
CA ASN A 41 -3.87 -1.17 -18.57
C ASN A 41 -2.35 -1.29 -18.66
N ALA A 42 -1.65 -1.50 -17.54
CA ALA A 42 -0.20 -1.66 -17.48
C ALA A 42 0.21 -2.60 -16.33
N ALA A 43 0.63 -2.06 -15.19
CA ALA A 43 1.03 -2.80 -14.01
C ALA A 43 0.71 -2.01 -12.74
N GLY A 44 0.52 -2.71 -11.62
CA GLY A 44 0.44 -2.12 -10.29
C GLY A 44 1.34 -2.85 -9.31
N LEU A 45 1.98 -2.08 -8.43
CA LEU A 45 2.85 -2.59 -7.37
C LEU A 45 2.14 -2.44 -6.02
N PHE A 46 2.06 -3.54 -5.27
CA PHE A 46 1.37 -3.59 -3.98
C PHE A 46 2.33 -4.05 -2.88
N ASP A 47 2.36 -3.32 -1.77
CA ASP A 47 2.99 -3.79 -0.53
C ASP A 47 2.02 -4.66 0.25
N VAL A 48 2.24 -5.97 0.21
CA VAL A 48 1.46 -6.97 0.97
C VAL A 48 2.24 -7.53 2.16
N SER A 49 3.30 -6.84 2.61
CA SER A 49 4.19 -7.32 3.69
C SER A 49 3.51 -7.42 5.07
N HIS A 50 2.29 -6.92 5.21
CA HIS A 50 1.46 -7.07 6.41
C HIS A 50 0.86 -8.50 6.54
N MET A 51 0.89 -9.28 5.46
CA MET A 51 0.37 -10.65 5.43
C MET A 51 1.29 -11.59 6.22
N GLY A 52 0.69 -12.48 6.99
CA GLY A 52 1.41 -13.57 7.63
C GLY A 52 1.82 -14.63 6.61
N ARG A 53 3.00 -15.22 6.81
CA ARG A 53 3.46 -16.41 6.09
C ARG A 53 3.63 -17.54 7.11
N PHE A 54 3.05 -18.70 6.80
CA PHE A 54 3.24 -19.93 7.57
C PHE A 54 4.21 -20.85 6.82
N GLU A 55 4.94 -21.67 7.56
CA GLU A 55 5.86 -22.69 7.05
C GLU A 55 5.37 -24.09 7.42
#